data_AF-A0A8J6F382-F1
#
_entry.id   AF-A0A8J6F382-F1
#
_cell.length_a   1.000
_cell.length_b   1.000
_cell.length_c   1.000
_cell.angle_alpha   90.00
_cell.angle_beta   90.00
_cell.angle_gamma   90.00
#
_symmetry.space_group_name_H-M   'P 1'
#
loop_
_entity.id
_entity.type
_entity.pdbx_description
1 polymer ?
#
loop_
_entity_poly.entity_id
_entity_poly.type
_entity_poly.pdbx_seq_one_letter_code
_entity_poly.pdbx_strand_id
1 'polypeptide(L)'
;MKLFLIFLVLNIFFLFTSSSPPTCYSRVVTLSQEITESFQTLQRILPAGRCKESLPTLYLDPHNSCVMIKLRSFISAPNCGRFPRVSALKKKARNLYNIMNSVCKRDLVFFVDDCDALEHLSSPTPTPFYSR
;
A
#
# COMPACT_ATOMS: atom_id res chain seq x y z
N MET A 1 8.48 18.82 44.88
CA MET A 1 9.07 19.40 43.65
C MET A 1 9.85 18.38 42.81
N LYS A 2 10.76 17.57 43.38
CA LYS A 2 11.48 16.51 42.65
C LYS A 2 10.58 15.49 41.93
N LEU A 3 9.49 15.04 42.56
CA LEU A 3 8.57 14.05 41.96
C LEU A 3 7.83 14.61 40.72
N PHE A 4 7.44 15.89 40.76
CA PHE A 4 6.84 16.57 39.61
C PHE A 4 7.83 16.73 38.46
N LEU A 5 9.10 17.00 38.76
CA LEU A 5 10.16 17.08 37.76
C LEU A 5 10.39 15.72 37.08
N ILE A 6 10.35 14.62 37.84
CA ILE A 6 10.48 13.26 37.31
C ILE A 6 9.29 12.91 36.40
N PHE A 7 8.06 13.24 36.81
CA PHE A 7 6.87 13.04 35.98
C PHE A 7 6.91 13.86 34.67
N LEU A 8 7.42 15.09 34.73
CA LEU A 8 7.62 15.93 33.54
C LEU A 8 8.65 15.33 32.60
N VAL A 9 9.80 14.90 33.12
CA VAL A 9 10.86 14.26 32.32
C VAL A 9 10.37 12.94 31.70
N LEU A 10 9.61 12.13 32.43
CA LEU A 10 9.04 10.88 31.91
C LEU A 10 8.00 11.12 30.81
N ASN A 11 7.13 12.11 30.96
CA ASN A 11 6.16 12.47 29.91
C ASN A 11 6.84 12.99 28.64
N ILE A 12 7.86 13.84 28.80
CA ILE A 12 8.63 14.36 27.66
C ILE A 12 9.33 13.20 26.93
N PHE A 13 9.94 12.27 27.66
CA PHE A 13 10.61 11.10 27.06
C PHE A 13 9.63 10.18 26.31
N PHE A 14 8.41 10.00 26.82
CA PHE A 14 7.37 9.19 26.18
C PHE A 14 6.82 9.83 24.88
N LEU A 15 6.83 11.15 24.79
CA LEU A 15 6.48 11.88 23.56
C LEU A 15 7.55 11.77 22.47
N PHE A 16 8.82 11.57 22.86
CA PHE A 16 9.92 11.38 21.90
C PHE A 16 9.99 9.97 21.32
N THR A 17 9.54 8.93 22.04
CA THR A 17 9.58 7.54 21.53
C THR A 17 8.45 7.21 20.55
N SER A 18 7.36 7.97 20.59
CA SER A 18 6.17 7.78 19.75
C SER A 18 6.28 8.43 18.36
N SER A 19 7.41 9.07 18.05
CA SER A 19 7.63 9.83 16.82
C SER A 19 8.76 9.27 15.94
N SER A 20 9.01 7.96 15.98
CA SER A 20 9.90 7.36 14.98
C SER A 20 9.17 7.40 13.62
N PRO A 21 9.68 8.13 12.60
CA PRO A 21 9.09 8.09 11.28
C PRO A 21 9.05 6.64 10.80
N PRO A 22 8.00 6.21 10.08
CA PRO A 22 7.91 4.84 9.61
C PRO A 22 9.15 4.50 8.80
N THR A 23 9.75 3.33 9.06
CA THR A 23 10.81 2.81 8.22
C THR A 23 10.30 2.70 6.79
N CYS A 24 11.23 2.71 5.82
CA CYS A 24 10.88 2.52 4.41
C CYS A 24 9.95 1.31 4.22
N TYR A 25 10.30 0.17 4.82
CA TYR A 25 9.50 -1.05 4.75
C TYR A 25 8.10 -0.88 5.35
N SER A 26 7.97 -0.37 6.59
CA SER A 26 6.65 -0.22 7.21
C SER A 26 5.76 0.76 6.43
N ARG A 27 6.35 1.83 5.88
CA ARG A 27 5.64 2.77 5.01
C ARG A 27 5.11 2.09 3.73
N VAL A 28 5.91 1.23 3.10
CA VAL A 28 5.52 0.48 1.90
C VAL A 28 4.39 -0.49 2.22
N VAL A 29 4.48 -1.26 3.31
CA VAL A 29 3.43 -2.20 3.73
C VAL A 29 2.12 -1.48 3.98
N THR A 30 2.12 -0.44 4.82
CA THR A 30 0.90 0.32 5.15
C THR A 30 0.26 0.94 3.91
N LEU A 31 1.05 1.55 3.02
CA LEU A 31 0.51 2.18 1.82
C LEU A 31 -0.03 1.14 0.81
N SER A 32 0.60 -0.04 0.73
CA SER A 32 0.13 -1.15 -0.12
C SER A 32 -1.22 -1.69 0.35
N GLN A 33 -1.41 -1.84 1.67
CA GLN A 33 -2.68 -2.22 2.27
C GLN A 33 -3.78 -1.19 2.00
N GLU A 34 -3.49 0.09 2.25
CA GLU A 34 -4.44 1.19 2.02
C GLU A 34 -4.91 1.25 0.55
N ILE A 35 -3.99 1.03 -0.40
CA ILE A 35 -4.31 0.99 -1.83
C ILE A 35 -5.18 -0.22 -2.16
N THR A 36 -4.85 -1.40 -1.63
CA THR A 36 -5.61 -2.65 -1.88
C THR A 36 -7.04 -2.51 -1.34
N GLU A 37 -7.22 -2.01 -0.13
CA GLU A 37 -8.54 -1.76 0.47
C GLU A 37 -9.34 -0.71 -0.32
N SER A 38 -8.67 0.38 -0.72
CA SER A 38 -9.27 1.42 -1.55
C SER A 38 -9.72 0.86 -2.91
N PHE A 39 -8.94 -0.05 -3.51
CA PHE A 39 -9.27 -0.71 -4.77
C PHE A 39 -10.48 -1.64 -4.62
N GLN A 40 -10.52 -2.48 -3.58
CA GLN A 40 -11.67 -3.35 -3.33
C GLN A 40 -12.95 -2.54 -3.12
N THR A 41 -12.86 -1.45 -2.37
CA THR A 41 -13.99 -0.53 -2.15
C THR A 41 -14.43 0.11 -3.46
N LEU A 42 -13.48 0.55 -4.29
CA LEU A 42 -13.75 1.08 -5.62
C LEU A 42 -14.47 0.05 -6.51
N GLN A 43 -14.01 -1.20 -6.52
CA GLN A 43 -14.61 -2.28 -7.32
C GLN A 43 -16.07 -2.58 -6.92
N ARG A 44 -16.42 -2.46 -5.63
CA ARG A 44 -17.80 -2.63 -5.16
C ARG A 44 -18.72 -1.47 -5.60
N ILE A 45 -18.18 -0.26 -5.67
CA ILE A 45 -18.96 0.97 -5.94
C ILE A 45 -19.05 1.26 -7.44
N LEU A 46 -18.06 0.85 -8.23
CA LEU A 46 -18.07 1.07 -9.67
C LEU A 46 -19.21 0.26 -10.31
N PRO A 47 -20.11 0.92 -11.07
CA PRO A 47 -21.10 0.21 -11.85
C PRO A 47 -20.42 -0.64 -12.93
N ALA A 48 -21.09 -1.71 -13.36
CA ALA A 48 -20.65 -2.49 -14.50
C ALA A 48 -20.52 -1.61 -15.75
N GLY A 49 -19.53 -1.90 -16.60
CA GLY A 49 -19.25 -1.17 -17.82
C GLY A 49 -17.76 -0.92 -18.04
N ARG A 50 -17.46 -0.26 -19.17
CA ARG A 50 -16.10 -0.14 -19.73
C ARG A 50 -15.04 0.30 -18.72
N CYS A 51 -15.33 1.25 -17.83
CA CYS A 51 -14.36 1.69 -16.83
C CYS A 51 -13.95 0.54 -15.89
N LYS A 52 -14.92 -0.18 -15.32
CA LYS A 52 -14.68 -1.26 -14.37
C LYS A 52 -13.93 -2.42 -15.02
N GLU A 53 -14.33 -2.79 -16.23
CA GLU A 53 -13.72 -3.85 -17.04
C GLU A 53 -12.30 -3.49 -17.51
N SER A 54 -12.04 -2.21 -17.79
CA SER A 54 -10.72 -1.74 -18.22
C SER A 54 -9.70 -1.59 -17.09
N LEU A 55 -10.16 -1.59 -15.83
CA LEU A 55 -9.26 -1.45 -14.69
C LEU A 55 -8.67 -2.82 -14.35
N PRO A 56 -7.34 -2.98 -14.42
CA PRO A 56 -6.72 -4.23 -14.02
C PRO A 56 -6.91 -4.45 -12.52
N THR A 57 -6.99 -5.71 -12.13
CA THR A 57 -6.99 -6.13 -10.74
C THR A 57 -5.73 -5.61 -10.05
N LEU A 58 -5.90 -5.03 -8.85
CA LEU A 58 -4.81 -4.45 -8.07
C LEU A 58 -4.77 -5.06 -6.68
N TYR A 59 -3.97 -6.12 -6.53
CA TYR A 59 -3.52 -6.66 -5.25
C TYR A 59 -2.01 -6.44 -5.15
N LEU A 60 -1.56 -6.00 -3.99
CA LEU A 60 -0.17 -5.62 -3.76
C LEU A 60 0.39 -6.48 -2.64
N ASP A 61 1.44 -7.22 -2.95
CA ASP A 61 2.30 -7.86 -1.97
C ASP A 61 3.68 -7.19 -2.01
N PRO A 62 4.08 -6.44 -0.96
CA PRO A 62 5.38 -5.78 -0.93
C PRO A 62 6.56 -6.76 -0.90
N HIS A 63 6.32 -8.04 -0.59
CA HIS A 63 7.33 -9.10 -0.61
C HIS A 63 7.49 -9.78 -1.98
N ASN A 64 6.62 -9.46 -2.93
CA ASN A 64 6.64 -10.04 -4.26
C ASN A 64 7.22 -9.05 -5.28
N SER A 65 8.22 -9.45 -6.07
CA SER A 65 8.86 -8.56 -7.05
C SER A 65 7.89 -8.07 -8.14
N CYS A 66 6.82 -8.81 -8.41
CA CYS A 66 5.80 -8.46 -9.41
C CYS A 66 4.94 -7.24 -9.01
N VAL A 67 5.01 -6.79 -7.75
CA VAL A 67 4.29 -5.60 -7.26
C VAL A 67 4.56 -4.35 -8.10
N MET A 68 5.80 -4.18 -8.57
CA MET A 68 6.20 -3.03 -9.41
C MET A 68 5.52 -3.06 -10.78
N ILE A 69 5.34 -4.27 -11.34
CA ILE A 69 4.66 -4.49 -12.61
C ILE A 69 3.17 -4.20 -12.46
N LYS A 70 2.52 -4.71 -11.40
CA LYS A 70 1.10 -4.45 -11.12
C LYS A 70 0.81 -2.97 -10.92
N LEU A 71 1.65 -2.27 -10.16
CA LEU A 71 1.55 -0.81 -10.00
C LEU A 71 1.63 -0.09 -11.34
N ARG A 72 2.63 -0.40 -12.17
CA ARG A 72 2.80 0.22 -13.50
C ARG A 72 1.59 -0.06 -14.39
N SER A 73 1.12 -1.30 -14.46
CA SER A 73 -0.05 -1.69 -15.25
C SER A 73 -1.30 -0.90 -14.84
N PHE A 74 -1.55 -0.78 -13.54
CA PHE A 74 -2.69 -0.03 -13.03
C PHE A 74 -2.58 1.49 -13.27
N ILE A 75 -1.40 2.06 -13.12
CA ILE A 75 -1.14 3.48 -13.40
C ILE A 75 -1.37 3.80 -14.89
N SER A 76 -0.95 2.89 -15.78
CA SER A 76 -1.08 3.03 -17.23
C SER A 76 -2.47 2.72 -17.78
N ALA A 77 -3.36 2.13 -16.99
CA ALA A 77 -4.74 1.87 -17.39
C ALA A 77 -5.44 3.17 -17.85
N PRO A 78 -6.48 3.13 -18.69
CA PRO A 78 -7.22 4.31 -19.11
C PRO A 78 -7.86 5.02 -17.91
N ASN A 79 -7.97 6.34 -17.97
CA ASN A 79 -8.62 7.12 -16.92
C ASN A 79 -10.13 7.01 -17.02
N CYS A 80 -10.77 6.81 -15.87
CA CYS A 80 -12.22 6.88 -15.76
C CYS A 80 -12.64 8.29 -15.37
N GLY A 81 -12.72 9.21 -16.34
CA GLY A 81 -12.96 10.64 -16.09
C GLY A 81 -14.19 10.96 -15.22
N ARG A 82 -15.22 10.11 -15.26
CA ARG A 82 -16.45 10.23 -14.46
C ARG A 82 -16.29 9.79 -12.98
N PHE A 83 -15.19 9.12 -12.64
CA PHE A 83 -14.97 8.51 -11.34
C PHE A 83 -13.70 9.06 -10.68
N PRO A 84 -13.76 10.20 -9.95
CA PRO A 84 -12.59 10.84 -9.36
C PRO A 84 -11.84 9.94 -8.37
N ARG A 85 -12.53 8.98 -7.76
CA ARG A 85 -11.93 7.96 -6.87
C ARG A 85 -10.90 7.08 -7.60
N VAL A 86 -11.10 6.79 -8.90
CA VAL A 86 -10.13 6.05 -9.72
C VAL A 86 -8.85 6.87 -9.88
N SER A 87 -8.99 8.14 -10.21
CA SER A 87 -7.84 9.05 -10.37
C SER A 87 -7.07 9.24 -9.06
N ALA A 88 -7.78 9.36 -7.93
CA ALA A 88 -7.17 9.44 -6.60
C ALA A 88 -6.39 8.16 -6.28
N LEU A 89 -6.96 6.99 -6.56
CA LEU A 89 -6.29 5.70 -6.34
C LEU A 89 -5.04 5.54 -7.21
N LYS A 90 -5.10 5.95 -8.49
CA LYS A 90 -3.91 5.97 -9.37
C LYS A 90 -2.82 6.89 -8.85
N LYS A 91 -3.16 8.03 -8.27
CA LYS A 91 -2.17 8.93 -7.63
C LYS A 91 -1.50 8.24 -6.44
N LYS A 92 -2.26 7.55 -5.58
CA LYS A 92 -1.69 6.73 -4.48
C LYS A 92 -0.78 5.62 -5.00
N ALA A 93 -1.21 4.89 -6.03
CA ALA A 93 -0.40 3.85 -6.67
C ALA A 93 0.92 4.40 -7.25
N ARG A 94 0.87 5.57 -7.91
CA ARG A 94 2.06 6.25 -8.42
C ARG A 94 3.00 6.68 -7.29
N ASN A 95 2.45 7.17 -6.18
CA ASN A 95 3.24 7.51 -5.00
C ASN A 95 3.94 6.28 -4.43
N LEU A 96 3.23 5.16 -4.27
CA LEU A 96 3.84 3.91 -3.81
C LEU A 96 4.95 3.43 -4.75
N TYR A 97 4.70 3.42 -6.07
CA TYR A 97 5.72 3.06 -7.06
C TYR A 97 6.98 3.94 -6.93
N ASN A 98 6.81 5.25 -6.73
CA ASN A 98 7.94 6.16 -6.57
C ASN A 98 8.69 5.91 -5.25
N ILE A 99 7.98 5.66 -4.14
CA ILE A 99 8.59 5.30 -2.86
C ILE A 99 9.42 4.04 -3.05
N MET A 100 8.84 2.98 -3.61
CA MET A 100 9.53 1.70 -3.82
C MET A 100 10.72 1.81 -4.76
N ASN A 101 10.56 2.54 -5.89
CA ASN A 101 11.59 2.61 -6.93
C ASN A 101 12.72 3.62 -6.65
N SER A 102 12.49 4.60 -5.79
CA SER A 102 13.45 5.69 -5.55
C SER A 102 13.88 5.74 -4.09
N VAL A 103 12.93 5.96 -3.17
CA VAL A 103 13.21 6.18 -1.75
C VAL A 103 13.69 4.90 -1.08
N CYS A 104 13.03 3.79 -1.39
CA CYS A 104 13.18 2.49 -0.77
C CYS A 104 14.00 1.49 -1.60
N LYS A 105 14.60 1.93 -2.70
CA LYS A 105 15.16 1.04 -3.74
C LYS A 105 16.18 0.03 -3.21
N ARG A 106 16.97 0.41 -2.20
CA ARG A 106 18.04 -0.42 -1.62
C ARG A 106 17.63 -1.16 -0.35
N ASP A 107 16.47 -0.81 0.21
CA ASP A 107 15.98 -1.34 1.49
C ASP A 107 14.89 -2.40 1.29
N LEU A 108 14.30 -2.46 0.09
CA LEU A 108 13.30 -3.46 -0.28
C LEU A 108 13.96 -4.77 -0.70
N VAL A 109 13.57 -5.84 -0.04
CA VAL A 109 13.94 -7.22 -0.38
C VAL A 109 12.66 -7.93 -0.81
N PHE A 110 12.66 -8.45 -2.03
CA PHE A 110 11.60 -9.32 -2.54
C PHE A 110 11.97 -10.77 -2.24
N PHE A 111 11.05 -11.51 -1.63
CA PHE A 111 11.23 -12.91 -1.26
C PHE A 111 10.54 -13.87 -2.23
N VAL A 112 9.63 -13.34 -3.05
CA VAL A 112 8.78 -14.11 -3.98
C VAL A 112 8.76 -13.41 -5.34
N ASP A 113 8.71 -14.17 -6.42
CA ASP A 113 8.61 -13.70 -7.81
C ASP A 113 7.45 -14.34 -8.59
N ASP A 114 6.54 -15.03 -7.90
CA ASP A 114 5.32 -15.60 -8.45
C ASP A 114 4.29 -14.51 -8.76
N CYS A 115 4.23 -14.07 -10.02
CA CYS A 115 3.27 -13.06 -10.45
C CYS A 115 1.83 -13.58 -10.53
N ASP A 116 1.65 -14.89 -10.71
CA ASP A 116 0.33 -15.52 -10.87
C ASP A 116 -0.43 -15.50 -9.55
N ALA A 117 0.28 -15.63 -8.42
CA ALA A 117 -0.27 -15.45 -7.08
C ALA A 117 -1.01 -14.10 -6.89
N LEU A 118 -0.53 -13.02 -7.52
CA LEU A 118 -1.16 -11.70 -7.44
C LEU A 118 -2.42 -11.57 -8.32
N GLU A 119 -2.65 -12.49 -9.24
CA GLU A 119 -3.83 -12.52 -10.11
C GLU A 119 -4.99 -13.27 -9.45
N HIS A 120 -4.68 -14.33 -8.71
CA HIS A 120 -5.65 -15.26 -8.12
C HIS A 120 -6.20 -14.85 -6.74
N LEU A 121 -5.59 -13.88 -6.04
CA LEU A 121 -6.11 -13.29 -4.78
C LEU A 121 -7.47 -12.56 -4.92
N SER A 122 -8.00 -12.47 -6.14
CA SER A 122 -9.38 -12.05 -6.44
C SER A 122 -10.45 -13.03 -5.95
N SER A 123 -10.07 -14.26 -5.61
CA SER A 123 -10.89 -15.25 -4.90
C SER A 123 -10.79 -15.03 -3.38
N PRO A 124 -11.91 -15.10 -2.61
CA PRO A 124 -11.89 -14.97 -1.15
C PRO A 124 -11.25 -16.22 -0.55
N THR A 125 -9.93 -16.33 -0.64
CA THR A 125 -9.16 -17.33 0.10
C THR A 125 -8.48 -16.62 1.26
N PRO A 126 -8.78 -16.97 2.52
CA PRO A 126 -8.11 -16.40 3.66
C PRO A 126 -6.69 -16.95 3.70
N THR A 127 -5.72 -16.20 3.18
CA THR A 127 -4.31 -16.56 3.38
C THR A 127 -3.85 -16.09 4.76
N PRO A 128 -3.18 -16.96 5.52
CA PRO A 128 -2.73 -16.64 6.87
C PRO A 128 -1.60 -15.63 6.80
N PHE A 129 -1.71 -14.59 7.63
CA PHE A 129 -0.67 -13.63 7.93
C PHE A 129 0.60 -14.39 8.37
N TYR A 130 1.58 -14.55 7.49
CA TYR A 130 2.90 -15.06 7.89
C TYR A 130 3.80 -13.88 8.20
N SER A 131 3.82 -13.50 9.48
CA SER A 131 4.89 -12.73 10.07
C SER A 131 6.04 -13.68 10.40
N ARG A 132 7.21 -13.47 9.82
CA ARG A 132 8.47 -13.89 10.43
C ARG A 132 9.58 -12.91 10.09
#